data_AF-A0A7K4JYN8-F1
#
_entry.id   AF-A0A7K4JYN8-F1
#
_cell.length_a   1.000
_cell.length_b   1.000
_cell.length_c   1.000
_cell.angle_alpha   90.00
_cell.angle_beta   90.00
_cell.angle_gamma   90.00
#
_symmetry.space_group_name_H-M   'P 1'
#
loop_
_entity.id
_entity.type
_entity.pdbx_description
1 polymer ?
#
loop_
_entity_poly.entity_id
_entity_poly.type
_entity_poly.pdbx_seq_one_letter_code
_entity_poly.pdbx_strand_id
1 'polypeptide(L)' 'HALLNLLGRNVPISFSSAGFSLSHGTPEDCQNRGGFCSRGSCPLGITRIGLCSLRDFCCR' A
#
# COMPACT_ATOMS: atom_id res chain seq x y z
N HIS A 1 26.97 -14.05 -31.42
CA HIS A 1 27.39 -14.42 -30.05
C HIS A 1 27.53 -13.11 -29.27
N ALA A 2 26.40 -12.47 -28.93
CA ALA A 2 25.69 -12.65 -27.67
C ALA A 2 26.52 -12.16 -26.46
N LEU A 3 26.32 -10.89 -26.08
CA LEU A 3 26.42 -10.51 -24.67
C LEU A 3 25.26 -9.55 -24.37
N LEU A 4 24.29 -10.10 -23.63
CA LEU A 4 23.02 -9.51 -23.28
C LEU A 4 23.22 -8.28 -22.39
N ASN A 5 22.68 -7.13 -22.80
CA ASN A 5 22.43 -5.99 -21.93
C ASN A 5 21.20 -6.29 -21.06
N LEU A 6 21.41 -7.01 -19.97
CA LEU A 6 20.44 -7.14 -18.88
C LEU A 6 20.96 -6.36 -17.67
N LEU A 7 21.11 -5.04 -17.82
CA LEU A 7 21.10 -4.16 -16.66
C LEU A 7 19.67 -4.21 -16.13
N GLY A 8 19.52 -5.10 -15.15
CA GLY A 8 18.29 -5.43 -14.46
C GLY A 8 17.48 -4.18 -14.22
N ARG A 9 16.36 -4.11 -14.93
CA ARG A 9 15.24 -3.25 -14.62
C ARG A 9 14.96 -3.50 -13.14
N ASN A 10 15.43 -2.60 -12.28
CA ASN A 10 15.07 -2.59 -10.86
C ASN A 10 13.62 -2.11 -10.79
N VAL A 11 12.72 -2.86 -11.43
CA VAL A 11 11.31 -2.82 -11.12
C VAL A 11 11.28 -3.33 -9.69
N PRO A 12 10.87 -2.53 -8.69
CA PRO A 12 10.42 -3.14 -7.47
C PRO A 12 9.21 -3.96 -7.91
N ILE A 13 9.43 -5.25 -8.14
CA ILE A 13 8.34 -6.21 -8.14
C ILE A 13 7.88 -6.15 -6.70
N SER A 14 6.96 -5.23 -6.41
CA SER A 14 6.24 -5.20 -5.16
C SER A 14 5.29 -6.38 -5.18
N PHE A 15 5.86 -7.59 -5.24
CA PHE A 15 5.25 -8.79 -4.71
C PHE A 15 5.49 -8.73 -3.20
N SER A 16 5.02 -7.66 -2.57
CA SER A 16 4.63 -7.78 -1.18
C SER A 16 3.37 -8.61 -1.26
N SER A 17 3.52 -9.91 -1.03
CA SER A 17 2.65 -10.57 -0.08
C SER A 17 2.54 -9.59 1.08
N ALA A 18 1.51 -8.74 1.02
CA ALA A 18 1.27 -7.70 1.99
C ALA A 18 0.79 -8.44 3.24
N GLY A 19 1.76 -9.08 3.91
CA GLY A 19 1.70 -9.45 5.28
C GLY A 19 1.31 -8.16 5.98
N PHE A 20 0.05 -8.12 6.37
CA PHE A 20 -0.60 -7.31 7.37
C PHE A 20 0.40 -6.64 8.31
N SER A 21 1.04 -5.57 7.84
CA SER A 21 1.74 -4.66 8.70
C SER A 21 0.83 -3.46 8.79
N LEU A 22 0.21 -3.30 9.96
CA LEU A 22 -0.51 -2.11 10.43
C LEU A 22 0.44 -0.89 10.52
N SER A 23 1.44 -0.81 9.63
CA SER A 23 2.41 0.25 9.57
C SER A 23 1.69 1.53 9.19
N HIS A 24 1.93 2.56 9.99
CA HIS A 24 1.58 3.94 9.70
C HIS A 24 2.03 4.27 8.27
N GLY A 25 1.10 4.27 7.32
CA GLY A 25 1.34 4.67 5.94
C GLY A 25 1.02 6.15 5.82
N THR A 26 1.67 6.85 4.89
CA THR A 26 1.20 8.18 4.52
C THR A 26 -0.16 8.05 3.83
N PRO A 27 -0.99 9.10 3.83
CA PRO A 27 -2.23 9.11 3.05
C PRO A 27 -2.01 8.83 1.56
N GLU A 28 -0.84 9.16 1.03
CA GLU A 28 -0.43 8.83 -0.35
C GLU A 28 -0.20 7.33 -0.54
N ASP A 29 0.42 6.63 0.42
CA ASP A 29 0.59 5.18 0.38
C ASP A 29 -0.79 4.47 0.39
N CYS A 30 -1.73 4.95 1.21
CA CYS A 30 -3.09 4.43 1.21
C CYS A 30 -3.79 4.58 -0.16
N GLN A 31 -3.67 5.75 -0.80
CA GLN A 31 -4.22 6.00 -2.13
C GLN A 31 -3.54 5.19 -3.23
N ASN A 32 -2.21 5.05 -3.20
CA ASN A 32 -1.46 4.21 -4.14
C ASN A 32 -1.87 2.73 -4.08
N ARG A 33 -2.34 2.26 -2.92
CA ARG A 33 -2.90 0.92 -2.72
C ARG A 33 -4.35 0.78 -3.19
N GLY A 34 -4.95 1.86 -3.69
CA GLY A 34 -6.37 1.92 -4.08
C GLY A 34 -7.33 2.00 -2.89
N GLY A 35 -6.85 2.44 -1.73
CA GLY A 35 -7.67 2.74 -0.56
C GLY A 35 -7.91 4.24 -0.39
N PHE A 36 -8.61 4.60 0.68
CA PHE A 36 -8.83 5.99 1.10
C PHE A 36 -8.70 6.14 2.61
N CYS A 37 -8.33 7.33 3.07
CA CYS A 37 -8.27 7.64 4.49
C CYS A 37 -9.65 8.02 5.02
N SER A 38 -10.09 7.40 6.11
CA SER A 38 -11.35 7.71 6.77
C SER A 38 -11.16 7.94 8.26
N ARG A 39 -11.77 9.00 8.78
CA ARG A 39 -11.60 9.43 10.16
C ARG A 39 -12.45 8.59 11.10
N GLY A 40 -11.83 7.97 12.10
CA GLY A 40 -12.54 7.26 13.17
C GLY A 40 -13.07 5.86 12.84
N SER A 41 -13.46 5.57 11.60
CA SER A 41 -13.76 4.19 11.14
C SER A 41 -13.85 4.09 9.63
N CYS A 42 -13.82 2.88 9.07
CA CYS A 42 -14.18 2.63 7.68
C CYS A 42 -15.71 2.49 7.50
N PRO A 43 -16.27 2.90 6.35
CA PRO A 43 -17.69 2.76 6.06
C PRO A 43 -18.10 1.28 5.90
N LEU A 44 -19.40 1.01 5.97
CA LEU A 44 -19.96 -0.34 5.83
C LEU A 44 -19.58 -0.94 4.47
N GLY A 45 -19.13 -2.20 4.49
CA GLY A 45 -18.68 -2.90 3.29
C GLY A 45 -17.22 -2.62 2.89
N ILE A 46 -16.50 -1.79 3.65
CA ILE A 46 -15.09 -1.47 3.43
C ILE A 46 -14.26 -1.92 4.64
N THR A 47 -13.11 -2.54 4.41
CA THR A 47 -12.25 -3.09 5.46
C THR A 47 -11.12 -2.14 5.81
N ARG A 48 -10.75 -2.06 7.09
CA ARG A 48 -9.54 -1.37 7.53
C ARG A 48 -8.31 -2.19 7.14
N ILE A 49 -7.46 -1.61 6.29
CA ILE A 49 -6.19 -2.22 5.85
C ILE A 49 -4.96 -1.54 6.46
N GLY A 50 -5.13 -0.40 7.15
CA GLY A 50 -4.01 0.31 7.78
C GLY A 50 -4.42 1.58 8.52
N LEU A 51 -3.48 2.50 8.68
CA LEU A 51 -3.63 3.82 9.29
C LEU A 51 -2.99 4.87 8.38
N CYS A 52 -3.70 5.97 8.14
CA CYS A 52 -3.15 7.18 7.52
C CYS A 52 -2.61 8.17 8.58
N SER A 53 -3.13 8.09 9.81
CA SER A 53 -2.71 8.90 10.97
C SER A 53 -3.27 8.28 12.26
N LEU A 54 -2.92 8.84 13.42
CA LEU A 54 -3.39 8.40 14.74
C LEU A 54 -4.91 8.21 14.86
N ARG A 55 -5.70 8.95 14.08
CA ARG A 55 -7.16 8.95 14.13
C ARG A 55 -7.83 8.61 12.80
N ASP A 56 -7.04 8.33 11.77
CA ASP A 56 -7.49 8.12 10.40
C ASP A 56 -7.04 6.75 9.91
N PHE A 57 -8.01 5.96 9.50
CA PHE A 57 -7.82 4.58 9.05
C PHE A 57 -7.68 4.54 7.54
N CYS A 58 -6.78 3.69 7.04
CA CYS A 58 -6.74 3.38 5.61
C CYS A 58 -7.76 2.27 5.33
N CYS A 59 -8.71 2.56 4.45
CA CYS A 59 -9.90 1.75 4.17
C CYS A 59 -9.89 1.27 2.70
N ARG A 60 -10.21 0.00 2.47
CA ARG A 60 -10.34 -0.63 1.15
C ARG A 60 -11.35 -1.76 1.15
#